data_AF-A0A933M8C1-F1
#
_entry.id   AF-A0A933M8C1-F1
#
_cell.length_a   1.000
_cell.length_b   1.000
_cell.length_c   1.000
_cell.angle_alpha   90.00
_cell.angle_beta   90.00
_cell.angle_gamma   90.00
#
_symmetry.space_group_name_H-M   'P 1'
#
loop_
_entity.id
_entity.type
_entity.pdbx_description
1 polymer ?
#
loop_
_entity_poly.entity_id
_entity_poly.type
_entity_poly.pdbx_seq_one_letter_code
_entity_poly.pdbx_strand_id
1 'polypeptide(L)'
;MLFDFRLELAAAAPQATALQSPVDAATLSVPIHQGAQAYFERDKPNFLQENSDYIGLLITFATLGGSIFLAMRARIVALQKNRADQYNQEIVSLMEQVRSTTEPQQVDAVEKRLFQMFEQVIQDIDQDNLTADALGSFTLSWNQAIETVRHRRIILGAKPELNSVPA
;
A
#
# COMPACT_ATOMS: atom_id res chain seq x y z
N MET A 1 20.17 49.09 1.71
CA MET A 1 19.62 50.45 1.69
C MET A 1 20.67 51.58 1.78
N LEU A 2 21.83 51.46 2.47
CA LEU A 2 22.90 52.50 2.41
C LEU A 2 23.94 52.25 1.29
N PHE A 3 24.01 51.03 0.75
CA PHE A 3 24.98 50.63 -0.28
C PHE A 3 24.51 50.81 -1.72
N ASP A 4 23.23 51.13 -1.93
CA ASP A 4 22.63 51.27 -3.26
C ASP A 4 23.06 52.57 -3.97
N PHE A 5 23.56 53.56 -3.22
CA PHE A 5 23.99 54.88 -3.71
C PHE A 5 25.52 55.09 -3.73
N ARG A 6 26.30 54.01 -3.96
CA ARG A 6 27.78 54.09 -3.98
C ARG A 6 28.33 55.08 -5.01
N LEU A 7 27.67 55.21 -6.16
CA LEU A 7 28.13 56.07 -7.25
C LEU A 7 27.95 57.57 -6.91
N GLU A 8 26.89 57.92 -6.19
CA GLU A 8 26.64 59.30 -5.73
C GLU A 8 27.55 59.70 -4.56
N LEU A 9 27.84 58.78 -3.65
CA LEU A 9 28.75 59.03 -2.52
C LEU A 9 30.22 59.17 -2.93
N ALA A 10 30.67 58.43 -3.95
CA ALA A 10 32.03 58.53 -4.49
C ALA A 10 32.30 59.90 -5.16
N ALA A 11 31.27 60.55 -5.69
CA ALA A 11 31.36 61.86 -6.33
C ALA A 11 31.44 63.02 -5.31
N ALA A 12 30.78 62.89 -4.14
CA ALA A 12 30.72 63.94 -3.13
C ALA A 12 31.94 63.97 -2.19
N ALA A 13 32.55 62.81 -1.93
CA ALA A 13 33.78 62.71 -1.17
C ALA A 13 34.63 61.56 -1.74
N PRO A 14 35.72 61.83 -2.47
CA PRO A 14 36.58 60.77 -3.03
C PRO A 14 37.18 59.86 -1.95
N GLN A 15 37.19 60.31 -0.69
CA GLN A 15 37.58 59.55 0.50
C GLN A 15 36.54 58.49 0.92
N ALA A 16 35.28 58.62 0.50
CA ALA A 16 34.22 57.64 0.76
C ALA A 16 34.39 56.36 -0.08
N THR A 17 35.18 56.41 -1.16
CA THR A 17 35.57 55.23 -1.95
C THR A 17 36.39 54.23 -1.12
N ALA A 18 37.00 54.67 -0.01
CA ALA A 18 37.72 53.81 0.92
C ALA A 18 36.82 53.08 1.93
N LEU A 19 35.51 53.37 1.95
CA LEU A 19 34.54 52.65 2.76
C LEU A 19 34.25 51.28 2.12
N GLN A 20 35.15 50.33 2.35
CA GLN A 20 34.95 48.93 1.98
C GLN A 20 33.84 48.33 2.86
N SER A 21 32.91 47.62 2.23
CA SER A 21 31.93 46.81 2.94
C SER A 21 32.67 45.74 3.75
N PRO A 22 32.43 45.61 5.07
CA PRO A 22 33.10 44.62 5.91
C PRO A 22 32.44 43.26 5.67
N VAL A 23 32.60 42.71 4.47
CA VAL A 23 32.02 41.43 4.08
C VAL A 23 33.04 40.31 4.20
N ASP A 24 34.34 40.64 4.18
CA ASP A 24 35.40 39.66 4.40
C ASP A 24 36.22 40.02 5.64
N ALA A 25 36.25 39.11 6.61
CA ALA A 25 37.13 39.19 7.78
C ALA A 25 38.63 39.31 7.41
N ALA A 26 38.99 39.11 6.14
CA ALA A 26 40.33 39.24 5.60
C ALA A 26 40.78 40.68 5.33
N THR A 27 39.87 41.69 5.31
CA THR A 27 40.23 43.08 5.00
C THR A 27 40.20 44.03 6.21
N LEU A 28 39.82 43.55 7.40
CA LEU A 28 39.86 44.36 8.62
C LEU A 28 41.22 44.25 9.32
N SER A 29 41.88 45.39 9.52
CA SER A 29 43.15 45.51 10.27
C SER A 29 43.00 45.32 11.79
N VAL A 30 41.79 45.01 12.27
CA VAL A 30 41.46 44.81 13.68
C VAL A 30 40.81 43.44 13.84
N PRO A 31 41.33 42.56 14.73
CA PRO A 31 40.76 41.24 14.94
C PRO A 31 39.33 41.36 15.50
N ILE A 32 38.36 40.82 14.76
CA ILE A 32 36.97 40.76 15.19
C ILE A 32 36.85 39.74 16.32
N HIS A 33 36.28 40.17 17.45
CA HIS A 33 36.04 39.29 18.58
C HIS A 33 34.95 38.27 18.24
N GLN A 34 35.12 37.00 18.66
CA GLN A 34 34.19 35.91 18.35
C GLN A 34 32.73 36.24 18.74
N GLY A 35 32.53 36.95 19.85
CA GLY A 35 31.21 37.44 20.28
C GLY A 35 30.59 38.50 19.37
N ALA A 36 31.39 39.35 18.72
CA ALA A 36 30.90 40.36 17.77
C ALA A 36 30.48 39.70 16.44
N GLN A 37 31.22 38.68 15.99
CA GLN A 37 30.84 37.87 14.83
C GLN A 37 29.54 37.10 15.10
N ALA A 38 29.44 36.43 16.25
CA ALA A 38 28.24 35.72 16.66
C ALA A 38 27.02 36.64 16.82
N TYR A 39 27.21 37.87 17.32
CA TYR A 39 26.15 38.87 17.41
C TYR A 39 25.69 39.37 16.04
N PHE A 40 26.62 39.57 15.10
CA PHE A 40 26.31 39.98 13.72
C PHE A 40 25.62 38.86 12.92
N GLU A 41 25.99 37.61 13.16
CA GLU A 41 25.39 36.44 12.51
C GLU A 41 24.08 35.98 13.18
N ARG A 42 23.73 36.51 14.37
CA ARG A 42 22.58 36.08 15.17
C ARG A 42 21.24 36.23 14.45
N ASP A 43 21.09 37.28 13.65
CA ASP A 43 19.83 37.59 12.96
C ASP A 43 19.81 37.07 11.51
N LYS A 44 20.85 36.34 11.08
CA LYS A 44 20.84 35.67 9.77
C LYS A 44 19.90 34.46 9.85
N PRO A 45 18.88 34.38 8.97
CA PRO A 45 17.98 33.24 8.97
C PRO A 45 18.77 31.96 8.70
N ASN A 46 18.58 30.95 9.54
CA ASN A 46 19.10 29.61 9.28
C ASN A 46 18.39 29.01 8.06
N PHE A 47 19.03 28.06 7.36
CA PHE A 47 18.48 27.43 6.16
C PHE A 47 17.02 26.94 6.30
N LEU A 48 16.67 26.37 7.46
CA LEU A 48 15.32 25.92 7.79
C LEU A 48 14.30 27.07 7.91
N GLN A 49 14.74 28.24 8.39
CA GLN A 49 13.91 29.43 8.56
C GLN A 49 13.73 30.17 7.23
N GLU A 50 14.76 30.19 6.39
CA GLU A 50 14.67 30.76 5.04
C GLU A 50 13.76 29.92 4.12
N ASN A 51 13.73 28.60 4.32
CA ASN A 51 12.94 27.67 3.51
C ASN A 51 11.72 27.09 4.24
N SER A 52 11.29 27.68 5.36
CA SER A 52 10.24 27.10 6.22
C SER A 52 8.94 26.83 5.46
N ASP A 53 8.55 27.74 4.56
CA ASP A 53 7.33 27.62 3.77
C ASP A 53 7.40 26.45 2.78
N TYR A 54 8.55 26.28 2.11
CA TYR A 54 8.77 25.16 1.20
C TYR A 54 8.84 23.83 1.95
N ILE A 55 9.46 23.79 3.12
CA ILE A 55 9.54 22.60 3.96
C ILE A 55 8.14 22.19 4.44
N GLY A 56 7.32 23.14 4.90
CA GLY A 56 5.94 22.88 5.30
C GLY A 56 5.09 22.35 4.14
N LEU A 57 5.28 22.90 2.93
CA LEU A 57 4.65 22.43 1.71
C LEU A 57 5.05 20.98 1.38
N LEU A 58 6.35 20.66 1.46
CA LEU A 58 6.86 19.31 1.22
C LEU A 58 6.30 18.30 2.22
N ILE A 59 6.25 18.65 3.51
CA ILE A 59 5.65 17.79 4.55
C ILE A 59 4.18 17.54 4.24
N THR A 60 3.45 18.58 3.83
CA THR A 60 2.03 18.46 3.48
C THR A 60 1.82 17.53 2.29
N PHE A 61 2.58 17.69 1.21
CA PHE A 61 2.52 16.80 0.05
C PHE A 61 2.97 15.38 0.37
N ALA A 62 4.01 15.19 1.18
CA ALA A 62 4.44 13.89 1.64
C ALA A 62 3.35 13.19 2.47
N THR A 63 2.70 13.92 3.37
CA THR A 63 1.60 13.41 4.20
C THR A 63 0.40 13.01 3.33
N LEU A 64 0.01 13.88 2.40
CA LEU A 64 -1.10 13.63 1.48
C LEU A 64 -0.80 12.43 0.56
N GLY A 65 0.39 12.39 -0.03
CA GLY A 65 0.84 11.30 -0.89
C GLY A 65 0.91 9.97 -0.15
N GLY A 66 1.46 9.97 1.07
CA GLY A 66 1.49 8.79 1.94
C GLY A 66 0.09 8.29 2.28
N SER A 67 -0.85 9.19 2.59
CA SER A 67 -2.24 8.83 2.87
C SER A 67 -2.92 8.18 1.67
N ILE A 68 -2.78 8.78 0.47
CA ILE A 68 -3.34 8.22 -0.76
C ILE A 68 -2.75 6.85 -1.06
N PHE A 69 -1.43 6.70 -0.93
CA PHE A 69 -0.74 5.43 -1.14
C PHE A 69 -1.25 4.33 -0.20
N LEU A 70 -1.34 4.61 1.10
CA LEU A 70 -1.85 3.66 2.09
C LEU A 70 -3.32 3.30 1.82
N ALA A 71 -4.15 4.28 1.49
CA ALA A 71 -5.55 4.06 1.15
C ALA A 71 -5.72 3.18 -0.10
N MET A 72 -4.92 3.42 -1.13
CA MET A 72 -4.90 2.60 -2.35
C MET A 72 -4.48 1.16 -2.03
N ARG A 73 -3.40 0.99 -1.25
CA ARG A 73 -2.91 -0.32 -0.83
C ARG A 73 -3.95 -1.09 -0.01
N ALA A 74 -4.65 -0.41 0.90
CA ALA A 74 -5.75 -1.00 1.67
C ALA A 74 -6.93 -1.44 0.78
N ARG A 75 -7.29 -0.64 -0.23
CA ARG A 75 -8.35 -1.00 -1.19
C ARG A 75 -8.00 -2.24 -2.00
N ILE A 76 -6.76 -2.36 -2.47
CA ILE A 76 -6.31 -3.54 -3.23
C ILE A 76 -6.44 -4.81 -2.36
N VAL A 77 -5.95 -4.77 -1.12
CA VAL A 77 -6.07 -5.90 -0.19
C VAL A 77 -7.54 -6.26 0.09
N ALA A 78 -8.41 -5.26 0.25
CA ALA A 78 -9.84 -5.50 0.45
C ALA A 78 -10.49 -6.18 -0.77
N LEU A 79 -10.11 -5.80 -2.00
CA LEU A 79 -10.60 -6.45 -3.22
C LEU A 79 -10.14 -7.90 -3.33
N GLN A 80 -8.87 -8.18 -3.03
CA GLN A 80 -8.34 -9.55 -3.00
C GLN A 80 -9.09 -10.42 -1.98
N LYS A 81 -9.36 -9.87 -0.79
CA LYS A 81 -10.13 -10.56 0.25
C LYS A 81 -11.58 -10.85 -0.18
N ASN A 82 -12.27 -9.87 -0.77
CA ASN A 82 -13.64 -10.06 -1.24
C ASN A 82 -13.74 -11.20 -2.27
N ARG A 83 -12.73 -11.34 -3.13
CA ARG A 83 -12.65 -12.43 -4.11
C ARG A 83 -12.42 -13.79 -3.44
N ALA A 84 -11.57 -13.87 -2.43
CA ALA A 84 -11.39 -15.08 -1.63
C ALA A 84 -12.69 -15.50 -0.90
N ASP A 85 -13.42 -14.53 -0.34
CA ASP A 85 -14.69 -14.77 0.33
C ASP A 85 -15.76 -15.30 -0.65
N GLN A 86 -15.77 -14.84 -1.89
CA GLN A 86 -16.66 -15.35 -2.94
C GLN A 86 -16.41 -16.83 -3.23
N TYR A 87 -15.16 -17.25 -3.39
CA TYR A 87 -14.83 -18.67 -3.60
C TYR A 87 -15.28 -19.55 -2.42
N ASN A 88 -15.05 -19.09 -1.18
CA ASN A 88 -15.52 -19.83 0.00
C ASN A 88 -17.04 -19.96 0.05
N GLN A 89 -17.78 -18.89 -0.26
CA GLN A 89 -19.24 -18.93 -0.33
C GLN A 89 -19.73 -19.90 -1.41
N GLU A 90 -19.07 -19.91 -2.57
CA GLU A 90 -19.43 -20.84 -3.64
C GLU A 90 -19.18 -22.30 -3.23
N ILE A 91 -18.06 -22.61 -2.57
CA ILE A 91 -17.80 -23.94 -2.01
C ILE A 91 -18.92 -24.37 -1.04
N VAL A 92 -19.34 -23.48 -0.14
CA VAL A 92 -20.44 -23.77 0.80
C VAL A 92 -21.73 -24.09 0.05
N SER A 93 -22.07 -23.32 -0.98
CA SER A 93 -23.27 -23.57 -1.79
C SER A 93 -23.22 -24.91 -2.54
N LEU A 94 -22.04 -25.30 -3.03
CA LEU A 94 -21.83 -26.59 -3.72
C LEU A 94 -21.94 -27.76 -2.74
N MET A 95 -21.40 -27.61 -1.52
CA MET A 95 -21.56 -28.62 -0.48
C MET A 95 -23.03 -28.82 -0.08
N GLU A 96 -23.81 -27.75 -0.02
CA GLU A 96 -25.26 -27.83 0.26
C GLU A 96 -25.99 -28.59 -0.85
N GLN A 97 -25.70 -28.29 -2.12
CA GLN A 97 -26.26 -29.02 -3.27
C GLN A 97 -25.95 -30.52 -3.22
N VAL A 98 -24.71 -30.90 -2.88
CA VAL A 98 -24.30 -32.31 -2.76
C VAL A 98 -25.05 -33.00 -1.63
N ARG A 99 -25.27 -32.31 -0.50
CA ARG A 99 -25.98 -32.88 0.66
C ARG A 99 -27.46 -33.15 0.36
N SER A 100 -28.13 -32.28 -0.39
CA SER A 100 -29.55 -32.43 -0.74
C SER A 100 -29.79 -33.34 -1.96
N THR A 101 -28.79 -33.50 -2.82
CA THR A 101 -28.89 -34.27 -4.08
C THR A 101 -29.10 -35.76 -3.84
N THR A 102 -30.08 -36.37 -4.49
CA THR A 102 -30.29 -37.83 -4.49
C THR A 102 -29.80 -38.51 -5.79
N GLU A 103 -29.37 -37.71 -6.75
CA GLU A 103 -28.96 -38.16 -8.08
C GLU A 103 -27.43 -38.24 -8.20
N PRO A 104 -26.85 -39.40 -8.59
CA PRO A 104 -25.41 -39.53 -8.75
C PRO A 104 -24.79 -38.54 -9.76
N GLN A 105 -25.50 -38.25 -10.85
CA GLN A 105 -25.01 -37.34 -11.90
C GLN A 105 -24.79 -35.90 -11.40
N GLN A 106 -25.63 -35.45 -10.46
CA GLN A 106 -25.50 -34.12 -9.87
C GLN A 106 -24.27 -34.04 -8.94
N VAL A 107 -23.88 -35.14 -8.30
CA VAL A 107 -22.64 -35.21 -7.51
C VAL A 107 -21.41 -35.06 -8.42
N ASP A 108 -21.41 -35.71 -9.58
CA ASP A 108 -20.34 -35.59 -10.57
C ASP A 108 -20.25 -34.17 -11.16
N ALA A 109 -21.40 -33.52 -11.38
CA ALA A 109 -21.45 -32.13 -11.83
C ALA A 109 -20.83 -31.16 -10.80
N VAL A 110 -21.11 -31.36 -9.51
CA VAL A 110 -20.52 -30.54 -8.45
C VAL A 110 -19.02 -30.80 -8.32
N GLU A 111 -18.56 -32.04 -8.41
CA GLU A 111 -17.12 -32.34 -8.40
C GLU A 111 -16.39 -31.62 -9.54
N LYS A 112 -16.95 -31.67 -10.76
CA LYS A 112 -16.38 -30.94 -11.90
C LYS A 112 -16.34 -29.43 -11.66
N ARG A 113 -17.39 -28.85 -11.06
CA ARG A 113 -17.42 -27.42 -10.73
C ARG A 113 -16.37 -27.05 -9.67
N LEU A 114 -16.17 -27.90 -8.66
CA LEU A 114 -15.09 -27.74 -7.69
C LEU A 114 -13.74 -27.69 -8.41
N PHE A 115 -13.41 -28.64 -9.28
CA PHE A 115 -12.13 -28.62 -10.02
C PHE A 115 -11.94 -27.36 -10.88
N GLN A 116 -12.98 -26.89 -11.56
CA GLN A 116 -12.92 -25.62 -12.29
C GLN A 116 -12.63 -24.43 -11.37
N MET A 117 -13.22 -24.41 -10.17
CA MET A 117 -12.94 -23.37 -9.19
C MET A 117 -11.50 -23.44 -8.69
N PHE A 118 -10.96 -24.64 -8.48
CA PHE A 118 -9.55 -24.81 -8.12
C PHE A 118 -8.62 -24.18 -9.17
N GLU A 119 -8.87 -24.46 -10.47
CA GLU A 119 -8.11 -23.84 -11.56
C GLU A 119 -8.23 -22.30 -11.55
N GLN A 120 -9.44 -21.77 -11.33
CA GLN A 120 -9.67 -20.32 -11.23
C GLN A 120 -8.92 -19.69 -10.05
N VAL A 121 -8.89 -20.34 -8.89
CA VAL A 121 -8.16 -19.86 -7.72
C VAL A 121 -6.65 -19.84 -7.96
N ILE A 122 -6.09 -20.88 -8.59
CA ILE A 122 -4.66 -20.89 -8.92
C ILE A 122 -4.31 -19.78 -9.92
N GLN A 123 -5.16 -19.55 -10.92
CA GLN A 123 -4.99 -18.46 -11.87
C GLN A 123 -5.10 -17.08 -11.19
N ASP A 124 -6.03 -16.89 -10.26
CA ASP A 124 -6.19 -15.62 -9.54
C ASP A 124 -5.01 -15.35 -8.58
N ILE A 125 -4.38 -16.39 -8.03
CA ILE A 125 -3.15 -16.24 -7.25
C ILE A 125 -1.99 -15.82 -8.16
N ASP A 126 -1.84 -16.44 -9.33
CA ASP A 126 -0.79 -16.10 -10.31
C ASP A 126 -0.91 -14.64 -10.81
N GLN A 127 -2.13 -14.11 -10.88
CA GLN A 127 -2.42 -12.74 -11.32
C GLN A 127 -2.40 -11.70 -10.20
N ASP A 128 -1.90 -12.03 -8.99
CA ASP A 128 -1.93 -11.16 -7.80
C ASP A 128 -3.35 -10.69 -7.41
N ASN A 129 -4.40 -11.38 -7.88
CA ASN A 129 -5.80 -11.10 -7.54
C ASN A 129 -6.22 -11.77 -6.23
N LEU A 130 -5.42 -12.72 -5.73
CA LEU A 130 -5.62 -13.40 -4.46
C LEU A 130 -4.32 -13.43 -3.67
N THR A 131 -4.42 -13.27 -2.35
CA THR A 131 -3.26 -13.33 -1.45
C THR A 131 -2.88 -14.78 -1.14
N ALA A 132 -1.60 -15.07 -0.90
CA ALA A 132 -1.15 -16.41 -0.50
C ALA A 132 -1.84 -16.93 0.78
N ASP A 133 -2.18 -16.04 1.72
CA ASP A 133 -2.94 -16.39 2.93
C ASP A 133 -4.35 -16.94 2.60
N ALA A 134 -4.98 -16.43 1.54
CA ALA A 134 -6.30 -16.89 1.11
C ALA A 134 -6.28 -18.35 0.63
N LEU A 135 -5.14 -18.82 0.09
CA LEU A 135 -4.96 -20.22 -0.31
C LEU A 135 -5.08 -21.16 0.89
N GLY A 136 -4.58 -20.77 2.06
CA GLY A 136 -4.69 -21.57 3.28
C GLY A 136 -6.15 -21.78 3.69
N SER A 137 -6.94 -20.71 3.72
CA SER A 137 -8.38 -20.79 4.01
C SER A 137 -9.15 -21.57 2.93
N PHE A 138 -8.83 -21.35 1.67
CA PHE A 138 -9.45 -22.06 0.55
C PHE A 138 -9.19 -23.58 0.61
N THR A 139 -7.95 -23.99 0.88
CA THR A 139 -7.55 -25.40 0.96
C THR A 139 -8.33 -26.16 2.04
N LEU A 140 -8.63 -25.52 3.17
CA LEU A 140 -9.46 -26.10 4.22
C LEU A 140 -10.89 -26.39 3.71
N SER A 141 -11.53 -25.38 3.11
CA SER A 141 -12.87 -25.48 2.52
C SER A 141 -12.92 -26.52 1.40
N TRP A 142 -11.89 -26.55 0.55
CA TRP A 142 -11.71 -27.51 -0.54
C TRP A 142 -11.69 -28.96 -0.05
N ASN A 143 -10.85 -29.25 0.93
CA ASN A 143 -10.74 -30.60 1.51
C ASN A 143 -12.08 -31.06 2.08
N GLN A 144 -12.79 -30.17 2.79
CA GLN A 144 -14.11 -30.47 3.32
C GLN A 144 -15.14 -30.74 2.21
N ALA A 145 -15.07 -30.01 1.10
CA ALA A 145 -15.97 -30.20 -0.04
C ALA A 145 -15.73 -31.53 -0.76
N ILE A 146 -14.46 -31.86 -1.06
CA ILE A 146 -14.10 -33.13 -1.70
C ILE A 146 -14.46 -34.34 -0.83
N GLU A 147 -14.23 -34.27 0.49
CA GLU A 147 -14.65 -35.34 1.39
C GLU A 147 -16.19 -35.46 1.44
N THR A 148 -16.92 -34.35 1.39
CA THR A 148 -18.40 -34.37 1.34
C THR A 148 -18.90 -35.02 0.05
N VAL A 149 -18.31 -34.67 -1.10
CA VAL A 149 -18.60 -35.29 -2.41
C VAL A 149 -18.31 -36.79 -2.38
N ARG A 150 -17.13 -37.18 -1.90
CA ARG A 150 -16.73 -38.59 -1.79
C ARG A 150 -17.71 -39.38 -0.92
N HIS A 151 -18.04 -38.85 0.26
CA HIS A 151 -19.00 -39.47 1.17
C HIS A 151 -20.39 -39.62 0.53
N ARG A 152 -20.88 -38.60 -0.18
CA ARG A 152 -22.17 -38.67 -0.87
C ARG A 152 -22.16 -39.71 -1.99
N ARG A 153 -21.08 -39.77 -2.77
CA ARG A 153 -20.91 -40.77 -3.84
C ARG A 153 -20.95 -42.19 -3.29
N ILE A 154 -20.32 -42.45 -2.15
CA ILE A 154 -20.39 -43.75 -1.46
C ILE A 154 -21.83 -44.08 -1.06
N ILE A 155 -22.56 -43.15 -0.45
CA ILE A 155 -23.95 -43.39 -0.03
C ILE A 155 -24.87 -43.70 -1.22
N LEU A 156 -24.75 -42.94 -2.31
CA LEU A 156 -25.57 -43.14 -3.51
C LEU A 156 -25.16 -44.41 -4.28
N GLY A 157 -23.86 -44.73 -4.30
CA GLY A 157 -23.32 -45.97 -4.87
C GLY A 157 -23.61 -47.23 -4.06
N ALA A 158 -23.90 -47.11 -2.76
CA ALA A 158 -24.31 -48.22 -1.88
C ALA A 158 -25.84 -48.51 -1.94
N LYS A 159 -26.62 -47.65 -2.62
CA LYS A 159 -28.07 -47.81 -2.77
C LYS A 159 -28.58 -48.84 -3.83
N PRO A 160 -27.78 -49.49 -4.71
CA PRO A 160 -28.33 -50.33 -5.77
C PRO A 160 -28.79 -51.73 -5.32
N GLU A 161 -28.44 -52.22 -4.12
CA GLU A 161 -28.71 -53.63 -3.73
C GLU A 161 -29.90 -53.85 -2.77
N LEU A 162 -30.52 -52.79 -2.24
CA LEU A 162 -31.64 -52.91 -1.29
C LEU A 162 -33.04 -52.93 -1.94
N ASN A 163 -33.12 -52.85 -3.29
CA ASN A 163 -34.39 -52.80 -4.03
C ASN A 163 -34.70 -54.06 -4.86
N SER A 164 -33.95 -55.16 -4.70
CA SER A 164 -34.16 -56.41 -5.46
C SER A 164 -34.37 -57.64 -4.58
N VAL A 165 -35.25 -57.56 -3.58
CA VAL A 165 -35.81 -58.75 -2.93
C VAL A 165 -37.32 -58.76 -3.14
N PRO A 166 -37.84 -59.42 -4.20
CA PRO A 166 -39.25 -59.79 -4.25
C PRO A 166 -39.51 -60.94 -3.26
N ALA A 167 -40.62 -60.81 -2.53
CA ALA A 167 -41.20 -61.80 -1.62
C ALA A 167 -41.72 -63.05 -2.35
#